data_AF-A0A2S9YB46-F1
#
_entry.id   AF-A0A2S9YB46-F1
#
_cell.length_a   1.000
_cell.length_b   1.000
_cell.length_c   1.000
_cell.angle_alpha   90.00
_cell.angle_beta   90.00
_cell.angle_gamma   90.00
#
_symmetry.space_group_name_H-M   'P 1'
#
loop_
_entity.id
_entity.type
_entity.pdbx_description
1 polymer ?
#
loop_
_entity_poly.entity_id
_entity_poly.type
_entity_poly.pdbx_seq_one_letter_code
_entity_poly.pdbx_strand_id
1 'polypeptide(L)'
;MSAPSGASLPRMRRFHAALSTASAPTVIIAWVAIVTLAVVSSACVALHPPPPRTADQFVPGERALVDLDRLAQLRARADAQPDALELQWRAATAHVQATLRGHVDQRDHAERYLERAWHIDPEGDEVPAARVLARLLNMRSSVMDLDKLDLQIELYRSLLHDDTPAGQNPTDAQQFQFASFIAATEALASYDQGRTLAALRQLNALERAMQRRASAHPDDIDSSAMAGNFELTFAGVIPVGVDKRLRRGIDYLEVQQDHWQHLSPHARDTARAPNVRSVFALFLAEALLARAEVEAAADRYAQLIALDDQPDTAPRAQIVALARHRLANLDAYAGARELLPPWPSGVTGCVACHSREAELPTDDLHLLPGVVLR
;
A
#
# COMPACT_ATOMS: atom_id res chain seq x y z
N MET A 1 61.37 16.50 50.24
CA MET A 1 60.04 15.87 50.19
C MET A 1 59.58 15.94 48.74
N SER A 2 60.15 15.12 47.85
CA SER A 2 59.78 13.73 47.56
C SER A 2 58.38 13.64 46.94
N ALA A 3 58.36 13.58 45.60
CA ALA A 3 57.19 13.34 44.78
C ALA A 3 56.65 11.90 44.94
N PRO A 4 55.34 11.67 44.75
CA PRO A 4 54.82 10.33 44.53
C PRO A 4 54.51 10.04 43.06
N SER A 5 54.71 8.77 42.77
CA SER A 5 54.45 7.92 41.61
C SER A 5 52.99 7.81 41.14
N GLY A 6 52.80 7.38 39.88
CA GLY A 6 51.57 6.69 39.41
C GLY A 6 51.34 6.84 37.91
N ALA A 7 51.98 6.00 37.07
CA ALA A 7 51.39 4.79 36.45
C ALA A 7 50.62 5.05 35.15
N SER A 8 51.28 4.72 34.03
CA SER A 8 50.78 4.71 32.66
C SER A 8 49.99 3.43 32.35
N LEU A 9 48.94 3.58 31.53
CA LEU A 9 48.11 2.50 30.99
C LEU A 9 48.81 1.77 29.82
N PRO A 10 48.74 0.43 29.75
CA PRO A 10 48.71 -0.25 28.46
C PRO A 10 47.64 -1.36 28.42
N ARG A 11 46.51 -1.12 27.76
CA ARG A 11 45.57 -2.17 27.32
C ARG A 11 44.99 -1.83 25.94
N MET A 12 45.86 -1.84 24.93
CA MET A 12 45.45 -1.88 23.52
C MET A 12 46.49 -2.65 22.69
N ARG A 13 46.77 -3.91 23.07
CA ARG A 13 47.55 -4.86 22.25
C ARG A 13 47.11 -6.29 22.52
N ARG A 14 45.86 -6.66 22.21
CA ARG A 14 45.44 -8.08 22.16
C ARG A 14 44.49 -8.45 21.01
N PHE A 15 44.19 -7.55 20.07
CA PHE A 15 43.33 -7.88 18.93
C PHE A 15 44.08 -8.17 17.61
N HIS A 16 45.41 -7.99 17.54
CA HIS A 16 46.18 -8.26 16.32
C HIS A 16 46.87 -9.63 16.26
N ALA A 17 46.82 -10.44 17.33
CA ALA A 17 47.60 -11.68 17.39
C ALA A 17 46.87 -12.92 16.80
N ALA A 18 45.56 -12.84 16.51
CA ALA A 18 44.79 -14.01 16.07
C ALA A 18 44.70 -14.20 14.54
N LEU A 19 45.27 -13.30 13.74
CA LEU A 19 45.24 -13.39 12.27
C LEU A 19 46.60 -13.75 11.64
N SER A 20 47.62 -14.01 12.45
CA SER A 20 49.01 -14.19 11.98
C SER A 20 49.44 -15.63 11.72
N THR A 21 48.57 -16.63 11.89
CA THR A 21 48.94 -18.06 11.76
C THR A 21 48.06 -18.86 10.79
N ALA A 22 47.11 -18.21 10.10
CA ALA A 22 46.36 -18.88 9.05
C ALA A 22 47.21 -18.91 7.77
N SER A 23 47.54 -20.12 7.30
CA SER A 23 48.19 -20.33 6.02
C SER A 23 47.35 -19.69 4.89
N ALA A 24 48.01 -19.03 3.94
CA ALA A 24 47.40 -18.31 2.82
C ALA A 24 46.21 -19.03 2.12
N PRO A 25 46.20 -20.37 1.91
CA PRO A 25 45.05 -21.04 1.31
C PRO A 25 43.78 -21.02 2.18
N THR A 26 43.90 -20.96 3.51
CA THR A 26 42.76 -21.02 4.45
C THR A 26 42.00 -19.69 4.50
N VAL A 27 42.71 -18.58 4.34
CA VAL A 27 42.12 -17.23 4.26
C VAL A 27 41.38 -17.04 2.94
N ILE A 28 41.93 -17.57 1.83
CA ILE A 28 41.28 -17.49 0.52
C ILE A 28 39.98 -18.32 0.49
N ILE A 29 39.96 -19.52 1.08
CA ILE A 29 38.75 -20.36 1.15
C ILE A 29 37.66 -19.71 2.01
N ALA A 30 38.01 -19.09 3.14
CA ALA A 30 37.04 -18.38 3.97
C ALA A 30 36.46 -17.13 3.28
N TRP A 31 37.28 -16.38 2.53
CA TRP A 31 36.82 -15.25 1.74
C TRP A 31 35.96 -15.67 0.55
N VAL A 32 36.32 -16.74 -0.16
CA VAL A 32 35.50 -17.30 -1.23
C VAL A 32 34.19 -17.85 -0.67
N ALA A 33 34.17 -18.47 0.50
CA ALA A 33 32.94 -18.95 1.14
C ALA A 33 32.02 -17.79 1.56
N ILE A 34 32.55 -16.70 2.13
CA ILE A 34 31.76 -15.52 2.52
C ILE A 34 31.24 -14.77 1.28
N VAL A 35 32.05 -14.61 0.23
CA VAL A 35 31.64 -13.97 -1.03
C VAL A 35 30.62 -14.84 -1.77
N THR A 36 30.79 -16.16 -1.80
CA THR A 36 29.82 -17.07 -2.42
C THR A 36 28.51 -17.13 -1.62
N LEU A 37 28.57 -17.11 -0.28
CA LEU A 37 27.35 -17.04 0.55
C LEU A 37 26.62 -15.72 0.35
N ALA A 38 27.34 -14.60 0.22
CA ALA A 38 26.76 -13.28 -0.07
C ALA A 38 26.21 -13.16 -1.50
N VAL A 39 26.84 -13.79 -2.49
CA VAL A 39 26.38 -13.79 -3.90
C VAL A 39 25.22 -14.76 -4.12
N VAL A 40 25.20 -15.91 -3.45
CA VAL A 40 24.10 -16.89 -3.54
C VAL A 40 22.88 -16.47 -2.70
N SER A 41 23.07 -15.73 -1.59
CA SER A 41 21.96 -15.06 -0.88
C SER A 41 21.56 -13.71 -1.48
N SER A 42 22.36 -13.16 -2.40
CA SER A 42 21.99 -12.08 -3.32
C SER A 42 21.48 -12.61 -4.65
N ALA A 43 21.06 -13.89 -4.72
CA ALA A 43 20.09 -14.30 -5.73
C ALA A 43 18.90 -13.35 -5.57
N CYS A 44 18.84 -12.38 -6.48
CA CYS A 44 17.92 -11.28 -6.49
C CYS A 44 16.52 -11.85 -6.27
N VAL A 45 15.98 -11.67 -5.07
CA VAL A 45 14.53 -11.74 -4.85
C VAL A 45 14.01 -10.51 -5.58
N ALA A 46 13.95 -10.61 -6.91
CA ALA A 46 13.16 -9.71 -7.71
C ALA A 46 11.73 -9.99 -7.25
N LEU A 47 11.12 -9.00 -6.61
CA LEU A 47 9.69 -9.02 -6.35
C LEU A 47 9.03 -8.95 -7.73
N HIS A 48 8.76 -10.11 -8.32
CA HIS A 48 7.93 -10.15 -9.50
C HIS A 48 6.51 -9.74 -9.07
N PRO A 49 5.89 -8.76 -9.74
CA PRO A 49 4.51 -8.44 -9.45
C PRO A 49 3.66 -9.71 -9.63
N PRO A 50 2.63 -9.92 -8.79
CA PRO A 50 1.66 -10.97 -9.04
C PRO A 50 1.07 -10.81 -10.44
N PRO A 51 0.63 -11.90 -11.09
CA PRO A 51 -0.03 -11.80 -12.39
C PRO A 51 -1.21 -10.83 -12.30
N PRO A 52 -1.46 -10.01 -13.34
CA PRO A 52 -2.51 -9.03 -13.32
C PRO A 52 -3.86 -9.71 -13.10
N ARG A 53 -4.66 -9.14 -12.19
CA ARG A 53 -6.02 -9.63 -11.94
C ARG A 53 -6.93 -9.32 -13.12
N THR A 54 -7.84 -10.22 -13.44
CA THR A 54 -8.80 -10.10 -14.54
C THR A 54 -10.21 -9.86 -14.01
N ALA A 55 -11.09 -9.28 -14.84
CA ALA A 55 -12.47 -8.99 -14.47
C ALA A 55 -13.25 -10.24 -14.05
N ASP A 56 -13.01 -11.38 -14.71
CA ASP A 56 -13.66 -12.66 -14.43
C ASP A 56 -13.43 -13.16 -12.99
N GLN A 57 -12.36 -12.70 -12.33
CA GLN A 57 -12.08 -13.03 -10.92
C GLN A 57 -12.95 -12.24 -9.94
N PHE A 58 -13.46 -11.08 -10.34
CA PHE A 58 -14.31 -10.23 -9.49
C PHE A 58 -15.79 -10.32 -9.85
N VAL A 59 -16.07 -10.75 -11.08
CA VAL A 59 -17.40 -10.78 -11.67
C VAL A 59 -17.61 -12.14 -12.35
N PRO A 60 -17.69 -13.24 -11.58
CA PRO A 60 -17.79 -14.57 -12.15
C PRO A 60 -19.15 -14.79 -12.85
N GLY A 61 -19.09 -15.41 -14.03
CA GLY A 61 -20.24 -15.88 -14.80
C GLY A 61 -21.09 -14.75 -15.42
N GLU A 62 -20.67 -14.21 -16.57
CA GLU A 62 -21.39 -13.26 -17.48
C GLU A 62 -22.18 -12.09 -16.84
N ARG A 63 -22.14 -11.89 -15.52
CA ARG A 63 -22.98 -10.94 -14.79
C ARG A 63 -22.40 -9.54 -14.89
N ALA A 64 -22.91 -8.71 -15.79
CA ALA A 64 -22.48 -7.32 -15.85
C ALA A 64 -22.96 -6.51 -14.62
N LEU A 65 -22.04 -6.13 -13.71
CA LEU A 65 -22.32 -5.20 -12.59
C LEU A 65 -22.52 -3.72 -13.01
N VAL A 66 -22.29 -3.44 -14.30
CA VAL A 66 -22.49 -2.13 -14.93
C VAL A 66 -23.00 -2.34 -16.35
N ASP A 67 -23.57 -1.30 -16.95
CA ASP A 67 -23.99 -1.31 -18.35
C ASP A 67 -22.75 -1.16 -19.27
N LEU A 68 -22.21 -2.28 -19.75
CA LEU A 68 -21.02 -2.32 -20.60
C LEU A 68 -21.26 -1.71 -21.98
N ASP A 69 -22.46 -1.82 -22.52
CA ASP A 69 -22.83 -1.18 -23.79
C ASP A 69 -22.82 0.34 -23.63
N ARG A 70 -23.29 0.84 -22.49
CA ARG A 70 -23.21 2.27 -22.18
C ARG A 70 -21.77 2.75 -22.07
N LEU A 71 -20.87 1.97 -21.47
CA LEU A 71 -19.45 2.30 -21.42
C LEU A 71 -18.86 2.37 -22.84
N ALA A 72 -19.17 1.39 -23.70
CA ALA A 72 -18.72 1.39 -25.09
C ALA A 72 -19.24 2.63 -25.88
N GLN A 73 -20.49 3.06 -25.63
CA GLN A 73 -21.03 4.28 -26.23
C GLN A 73 -20.33 5.55 -25.74
N LEU A 74 -20.04 5.64 -24.43
CA LEU A 74 -19.30 6.78 -23.86
C LEU A 74 -17.89 6.86 -24.45
N ARG A 75 -17.22 5.71 -24.55
CA ARG A 75 -15.92 5.55 -25.20
C ARG A 75 -15.94 6.06 -26.64
N ALA A 76 -16.87 5.57 -27.45
CA ALA A 76 -16.99 5.96 -28.85
C ALA A 76 -17.24 7.47 -29.02
N ARG A 77 -18.03 8.09 -28.13
CA ARG A 77 -18.26 9.54 -28.15
C ARG A 77 -17.02 10.33 -27.78
N ALA A 78 -16.29 9.91 -26.74
CA ALA A 78 -15.05 10.55 -26.32
C ALA A 78 -13.94 10.41 -27.39
N ASP A 79 -13.85 9.25 -28.06
CA ASP A 79 -12.87 9.05 -29.13
C ASP A 79 -13.20 9.84 -30.41
N ALA A 80 -14.48 10.08 -30.70
CA ALA A 80 -14.90 10.91 -31.83
C ALA A 80 -14.60 12.41 -31.61
N GLN A 81 -14.40 12.85 -30.37
CA GLN A 81 -14.15 14.24 -29.99
C GLN A 81 -13.05 14.31 -28.92
N PRO A 82 -11.79 14.05 -29.30
CA PRO A 82 -10.69 13.91 -28.35
C PRO A 82 -10.45 15.17 -27.51
N ASP A 83 -10.71 16.35 -28.05
CA ASP A 83 -10.47 17.65 -27.39
C ASP A 83 -11.66 18.13 -26.53
N ALA A 84 -12.76 17.37 -26.49
CA ALA A 84 -13.95 17.74 -25.73
C ALA A 84 -13.84 17.28 -24.27
N LEU A 85 -13.43 18.19 -23.38
CA LEU A 85 -13.18 17.92 -21.95
C LEU A 85 -14.30 17.15 -21.26
N GLU A 86 -15.55 17.62 -21.39
CA GLU A 86 -16.73 16.98 -20.77
C GLU A 86 -16.88 15.52 -21.21
N LEU A 87 -16.62 15.22 -22.49
CA LEU A 87 -16.74 13.86 -23.01
C LEU A 87 -15.61 12.96 -22.49
N GLN A 88 -14.37 13.46 -22.43
CA GLN A 88 -13.25 12.73 -21.83
C GLN A 88 -13.53 12.44 -20.35
N TRP A 89 -13.94 13.45 -19.57
CA TRP A 89 -14.25 13.32 -18.15
C TRP A 89 -15.41 12.36 -17.87
N ARG A 90 -16.47 12.42 -18.67
CA ARG A 90 -17.63 11.54 -18.53
C ARG A 90 -17.30 10.08 -18.84
N ALA A 91 -16.50 9.82 -19.87
CA ALA A 91 -16.03 8.47 -20.17
C ALA A 91 -15.09 7.98 -19.05
N ALA A 92 -14.12 8.79 -18.65
CA ALA A 92 -13.19 8.52 -17.57
C ALA A 92 -13.89 8.09 -16.28
N THR A 93 -14.77 8.93 -15.74
CA THR A 93 -15.46 8.68 -14.47
C THR A 93 -16.34 7.42 -14.53
N ALA A 94 -16.99 7.15 -15.66
CA ALA A 94 -17.76 5.92 -15.84
C ALA A 94 -16.88 4.66 -15.81
N HIS A 95 -15.72 4.69 -16.48
CA HIS A 95 -14.77 3.58 -16.45
C HIS A 95 -14.08 3.42 -15.08
N VAL A 96 -13.81 4.51 -14.35
CA VAL A 96 -13.33 4.44 -12.95
C VAL A 96 -14.36 3.73 -12.08
N GLN A 97 -15.63 4.13 -12.17
CA GLN A 97 -16.70 3.48 -11.40
C GLN A 97 -16.86 1.99 -11.76
N ALA A 98 -16.75 1.64 -13.04
CA ALA A 98 -16.77 0.24 -13.47
C ALA A 98 -15.60 -0.55 -12.88
N THR A 99 -14.39 0.01 -12.92
CA THR A 99 -13.18 -0.57 -12.33
C THR A 99 -13.36 -0.84 -10.83
N LEU A 100 -13.83 0.16 -10.08
CA LEU A 100 -14.07 0.05 -8.63
C LEU A 100 -15.23 -0.91 -8.27
N ARG A 101 -16.10 -1.22 -9.22
CA ARG A 101 -17.17 -2.22 -9.07
C ARG A 101 -16.73 -3.64 -9.40
N GLY A 102 -15.52 -3.85 -9.91
CA GLY A 102 -14.97 -5.18 -10.23
C GLY A 102 -14.63 -5.40 -11.71
N HIS A 103 -15.06 -4.51 -12.62
CA HIS A 103 -14.66 -4.57 -14.04
C HIS A 103 -13.26 -3.98 -14.22
N VAL A 104 -12.26 -4.62 -13.64
CA VAL A 104 -10.87 -4.12 -13.56
C VAL A 104 -10.19 -4.03 -14.93
N ASP A 105 -10.71 -4.72 -15.94
CA ASP A 105 -10.35 -4.60 -17.36
C ASP A 105 -10.65 -3.19 -17.92
N GLN A 106 -11.55 -2.44 -17.29
CA GLN A 106 -11.88 -1.06 -17.67
C GLN A 106 -10.86 -0.03 -17.19
N ARG A 107 -9.87 -0.44 -16.37
CA ARG A 107 -8.87 0.44 -15.75
C ARG A 107 -8.11 1.25 -16.80
N ASP A 108 -7.57 0.59 -17.83
CA ASP A 108 -6.74 1.26 -18.84
C ASP A 108 -7.55 2.25 -19.70
N HIS A 109 -8.85 2.01 -19.90
CA HIS A 109 -9.75 2.99 -20.49
C HIS A 109 -9.93 4.19 -19.57
N ALA A 110 -10.16 3.96 -18.29
CA ALA A 110 -10.30 5.02 -17.30
C ALA A 110 -9.05 5.91 -17.25
N GLU A 111 -7.86 5.29 -17.17
CA GLU A 111 -6.57 5.98 -17.19
C GLU A 111 -6.39 6.84 -18.45
N ARG A 112 -6.65 6.28 -19.63
CA ARG A 112 -6.52 7.00 -20.91
C ARG A 112 -7.39 8.24 -20.97
N TYR A 113 -8.66 8.12 -20.58
CA TYR A 113 -9.59 9.26 -20.66
C TYR A 113 -9.32 10.31 -19.58
N LEU A 114 -8.87 9.89 -18.40
CA LEU A 114 -8.41 10.82 -17.37
C LEU A 114 -7.15 11.56 -17.80
N GLU A 115 -6.21 10.86 -18.44
CA GLU A 115 -4.98 11.46 -18.96
C GLU A 115 -5.31 12.48 -20.04
N ARG A 116 -6.21 12.17 -20.99
CA ARG A 116 -6.69 13.15 -21.98
C ARG A 116 -7.38 14.34 -21.34
N ALA A 117 -8.27 14.11 -20.36
CA ALA A 117 -8.94 15.19 -19.64
C ALA A 117 -7.92 16.11 -18.93
N TRP A 118 -6.90 15.53 -18.31
CA TRP A 118 -5.82 16.29 -17.68
C TRP A 118 -4.97 17.07 -18.68
N HIS A 119 -4.70 16.56 -19.88
CA HIS A 119 -4.00 17.34 -20.91
C HIS A 119 -4.81 18.54 -21.44
N ILE A 120 -6.15 18.44 -21.43
CA ILE A 120 -7.04 19.54 -21.86
C ILE A 120 -7.21 20.57 -20.72
N ASP A 121 -7.33 20.11 -19.47
CA ASP A 121 -7.49 20.92 -18.27
C ASP A 121 -6.41 20.56 -17.22
N PRO A 122 -5.15 20.98 -17.43
CA PRO A 122 -4.02 20.58 -16.58
C PRO A 122 -4.06 21.19 -15.19
N GLU A 123 -4.62 22.39 -15.07
CA GLU A 123 -4.79 23.11 -13.80
C GLU A 123 -6.03 22.60 -13.02
N GLY A 124 -6.96 21.93 -13.70
CA GLY A 124 -8.15 21.35 -13.09
C GLY A 124 -9.22 22.39 -12.76
N ASP A 125 -9.33 23.44 -13.59
CA ASP A 125 -10.29 24.53 -13.42
C ASP A 125 -11.75 24.05 -13.56
N GLU A 126 -11.98 23.06 -14.43
CA GLU A 126 -13.30 22.50 -14.68
C GLU A 126 -13.48 21.11 -14.06
N VAL A 127 -12.45 20.26 -14.14
CA VAL A 127 -12.50 18.88 -13.64
C VAL A 127 -11.22 18.46 -12.90
N PRO A 128 -11.31 17.71 -11.80
CA PRO A 128 -10.13 17.32 -11.02
C PRO A 128 -9.41 16.08 -11.61
N ALA A 129 -9.12 16.10 -12.92
CA ALA A 129 -8.58 14.95 -13.65
C ALA A 129 -7.25 14.46 -13.07
N ALA A 130 -6.32 15.37 -12.76
CA ALA A 130 -5.02 15.02 -12.18
C ALA A 130 -5.17 14.27 -10.85
N ARG A 131 -6.04 14.77 -9.96
CA ARG A 131 -6.30 14.16 -8.65
C ARG A 131 -6.90 12.77 -8.76
N VAL A 132 -7.87 12.59 -9.65
CA VAL A 132 -8.52 11.29 -9.83
C VAL A 132 -7.57 10.29 -10.49
N LEU A 133 -6.79 10.71 -11.50
CA LEU A 133 -5.80 9.85 -12.15
C LEU A 133 -4.70 9.43 -11.18
N ALA A 134 -4.12 10.35 -10.42
CA ALA A 134 -3.07 10.04 -9.45
C ALA A 134 -3.54 9.00 -8.41
N ARG A 135 -4.79 9.14 -7.94
CA ARG A 135 -5.41 8.20 -7.00
C ARG A 135 -5.72 6.85 -7.65
N LEU A 136 -6.18 6.83 -8.90
CA LEU A 136 -6.41 5.59 -9.64
C LEU A 136 -5.10 4.82 -9.85
N LEU A 137 -3.99 5.51 -10.16
CA LEU A 137 -2.68 4.89 -10.34
C LEU A 137 -2.14 4.23 -9.06
N ASN A 138 -2.63 4.58 -7.86
CA ASN A 138 -2.31 3.82 -6.63
C ASN A 138 -2.76 2.36 -6.72
N MET A 139 -3.80 2.05 -7.50
CA MET A 139 -4.22 0.67 -7.73
C MET A 139 -3.12 -0.14 -8.43
N ARG A 140 -2.40 0.47 -9.38
CA ARG A 140 -1.25 -0.17 -10.06
C ARG A 140 -0.08 -0.36 -9.08
N SER A 141 0.35 0.71 -8.44
CA SER A 141 1.53 0.64 -7.56
C SER A 141 1.32 -0.29 -6.35
N SER A 142 0.07 -0.45 -5.89
CA SER A 142 -0.28 -1.40 -4.82
C SER A 142 -0.09 -2.88 -5.17
N VAL A 143 -0.02 -3.22 -6.46
CA VAL A 143 0.29 -4.58 -6.96
C VAL A 143 1.66 -4.65 -7.64
N MET A 144 2.52 -3.66 -7.41
CA MET A 144 3.84 -3.55 -8.05
C MET A 144 3.77 -3.51 -9.59
N ASP A 145 2.66 -3.01 -10.15
CA ASP A 145 2.57 -2.58 -11.55
C ASP A 145 3.16 -1.16 -11.62
N LEU A 146 4.39 -1.05 -12.11
CA LEU A 146 5.23 0.15 -12.00
C LEU A 146 5.36 0.94 -13.32
N ASP A 147 4.61 0.55 -14.36
CA ASP A 147 4.73 1.12 -15.72
C ASP A 147 4.44 2.63 -15.78
N LYS A 148 3.67 3.16 -14.83
CA LYS A 148 3.17 4.55 -14.81
C LYS A 148 3.64 5.37 -13.59
N LEU A 149 4.73 4.97 -12.94
CA LEU A 149 5.25 5.70 -11.77
C LEU A 149 5.64 7.15 -12.11
N ASP A 150 6.27 7.39 -13.26
CA ASP A 150 6.69 8.75 -13.66
C ASP A 150 5.47 9.68 -13.83
N LEU A 151 4.44 9.21 -14.53
CA LEU A 151 3.17 9.93 -14.65
C LEU A 151 2.52 10.16 -13.28
N GLN A 152 2.53 9.15 -12.40
CA GLN A 152 1.98 9.29 -11.05
C GLN A 152 2.72 10.37 -10.22
N ILE A 153 4.05 10.43 -10.31
CA ILE A 153 4.86 11.47 -9.66
C ILE A 153 4.52 12.85 -10.23
N GLU A 154 4.43 12.98 -11.55
CA GLU A 154 4.09 14.23 -12.22
C GLU A 154 2.73 14.76 -11.77
N LEU A 155 1.71 13.90 -11.75
CA LEU A 155 0.36 14.26 -11.33
C LEU A 155 0.31 14.69 -9.85
N TYR A 156 1.02 14.01 -8.95
CA TYR A 156 1.04 14.46 -7.56
C TYR A 156 1.84 15.76 -7.38
N ARG A 157 2.87 16.00 -8.19
CA ARG A 157 3.61 17.27 -8.16
C ARG A 157 2.74 18.42 -8.65
N SER A 158 1.95 18.25 -9.71
CA SER A 158 1.04 19.31 -10.17
C SER A 158 0.01 19.69 -9.10
N LEU A 159 -0.44 18.73 -8.30
CA LEU A 159 -1.36 18.97 -7.17
C LEU A 159 -0.73 19.70 -5.96
N LEU A 160 0.60 19.89 -5.95
CA LEU A 160 1.31 20.64 -4.91
C LEU A 160 1.62 22.09 -5.31
N HIS A 161 1.39 22.49 -6.57
CA HIS A 161 1.78 23.83 -7.03
C HIS A 161 0.85 24.93 -6.50
N ASP A 162 1.44 26.04 -6.05
CA ASP A 162 0.78 27.18 -5.39
C ASP A 162 -0.07 28.04 -6.34
N ASP A 163 -0.03 27.79 -7.65
CA ASP A 163 -0.80 28.51 -8.66
C ASP A 163 -2.25 28.01 -8.79
N THR A 164 -2.70 27.15 -7.86
CA THR A 164 -4.11 26.75 -7.79
C THR A 164 -4.98 28.00 -7.57
N PRO A 165 -6.08 28.18 -8.33
CA PRO A 165 -6.93 29.36 -8.19
C PRO A 165 -7.33 29.61 -6.74
N ALA A 166 -7.33 30.88 -6.31
CA ALA A 166 -7.62 31.27 -4.93
C ALA A 166 -8.91 30.61 -4.41
N GLY A 167 -8.77 29.75 -3.40
CA GLY A 167 -9.85 28.92 -2.84
C GLY A 167 -9.71 27.41 -3.07
N GLN A 168 -8.72 26.97 -3.84
CA GLN A 168 -8.45 25.54 -4.10
C GLN A 168 -7.11 25.02 -3.54
N ASN A 169 -6.32 25.87 -2.88
CA ASN A 169 -5.03 25.46 -2.33
C ASN A 169 -5.21 24.28 -1.37
N PRO A 170 -4.41 23.21 -1.53
CA PRO A 170 -4.49 22.05 -0.67
C PRO A 170 -4.25 22.49 0.78
N THR A 171 -5.08 21.97 1.69
CA THR A 171 -4.85 22.08 3.13
C THR A 171 -3.47 21.49 3.47
N ASP A 172 -2.88 21.91 4.59
CA ASP A 172 -1.61 21.35 5.08
C ASP A 172 -1.63 19.81 5.15
N ALA A 173 -2.76 19.21 5.58
CA ALA A 173 -2.95 17.76 5.55
C ALA A 173 -2.91 17.18 4.13
N GLN A 174 -3.60 17.81 3.17
CA GLN A 174 -3.58 17.37 1.76
C GLN A 174 -2.19 17.52 1.13
N GLN A 175 -1.47 18.60 1.42
CA GLN A 175 -0.09 18.79 0.97
C GLN A 175 0.80 17.67 1.50
N PHE A 176 0.69 17.35 2.80
CA PHE A 176 1.41 16.24 3.40
C PHE A 176 1.06 14.89 2.74
N GLN A 177 -0.21 14.65 2.45
CA GLN A 177 -0.65 13.44 1.74
C GLN A 177 -0.02 13.35 0.35
N PHE A 178 -0.12 14.39 -0.49
CA PHE A 178 0.46 14.40 -1.83
C PHE A 178 1.98 14.23 -1.80
N ALA A 179 2.68 14.94 -0.91
CA ALA A 179 4.11 14.77 -0.71
C ALA A 179 4.49 13.33 -0.29
N SER A 180 3.65 12.69 0.54
CA SER A 180 3.83 11.30 0.95
C SER A 180 3.66 10.33 -0.22
N PHE A 181 2.66 10.54 -1.08
CA PHE A 181 2.48 9.74 -2.30
C PHE A 181 3.65 9.91 -3.27
N ILE A 182 4.18 11.11 -3.45
CA ILE A 182 5.38 11.34 -4.27
C ILE A 182 6.55 10.54 -3.71
N ALA A 183 6.83 10.68 -2.41
CA ALA A 183 7.96 9.99 -1.78
C ALA A 183 7.83 8.45 -1.85
N ALA A 184 6.60 7.92 -1.71
CA ALA A 184 6.33 6.49 -1.87
C ALA A 184 6.59 6.03 -3.31
N THR A 185 6.11 6.80 -4.29
CA THR A 185 6.24 6.49 -5.72
C THR A 185 7.71 6.60 -6.18
N GLU A 186 8.46 7.58 -5.70
CA GLU A 186 9.91 7.72 -5.96
C GLU A 186 10.73 6.58 -5.34
N ALA A 187 10.32 6.08 -4.17
CA ALA A 187 10.93 4.91 -3.55
C ALA A 187 10.69 3.65 -4.40
N LEU A 188 9.46 3.45 -4.89
CA LEU A 188 9.11 2.36 -5.81
C LEU A 188 9.87 2.47 -7.13
N ALA A 189 9.99 3.66 -7.72
CA ALA A 189 10.73 3.87 -8.96
C ALA A 189 12.23 3.57 -8.78
N SER A 190 12.81 3.96 -7.64
CA SER A 190 14.19 3.58 -7.33
C SER A 190 14.36 2.09 -7.11
N TYR A 191 13.35 1.41 -6.56
CA TYR A 191 13.35 -0.04 -6.38
C TYR A 191 13.30 -0.76 -7.74
N ASP A 192 12.38 -0.36 -8.61
CA ASP A 192 12.22 -0.87 -9.98
C ASP A 192 13.52 -0.80 -10.79
N GLN A 193 14.24 0.32 -10.68
CA GLN A 193 15.53 0.55 -11.34
C GLN A 193 16.70 -0.22 -10.69
N GLY A 194 16.44 -1.14 -9.77
CA GLY A 194 17.45 -1.93 -9.05
C GLY A 194 18.24 -1.15 -7.99
N ARG A 195 17.88 0.11 -7.71
CA ARG A 195 18.58 0.98 -6.73
C ARG A 195 18.03 0.78 -5.31
N THR A 196 18.05 -0.47 -4.84
CA THR A 196 17.44 -0.89 -3.56
C THR A 196 17.87 -0.03 -2.36
N LEU A 197 19.15 0.32 -2.23
CA LEU A 197 19.62 1.18 -1.13
C LEU A 197 19.10 2.62 -1.22
N ALA A 198 18.85 3.15 -2.42
CA ALA A 198 18.22 4.45 -2.59
C ALA A 198 16.74 4.37 -2.20
N ALA A 199 16.02 3.36 -2.68
CA ALA A 199 14.63 3.08 -2.32
C ALA A 199 14.44 2.97 -0.80
N LEU A 200 15.28 2.18 -0.11
CA LEU A 200 15.21 2.04 1.35
C LEU A 200 15.49 3.34 2.10
N ARG A 201 16.39 4.20 1.59
CA ARG A 201 16.64 5.53 2.18
C ARG A 201 15.44 6.47 2.02
N GLN A 202 14.83 6.49 0.83
CA GLN A 202 13.62 7.28 0.55
C GLN A 202 12.45 6.81 1.41
N LEU A 203 12.22 5.49 1.47
CA LEU A 203 11.18 4.90 2.31
C LEU A 203 11.39 5.23 3.79
N ASN A 204 12.60 5.10 4.33
CA ASN A 204 12.89 5.49 5.71
C ASN A 204 12.69 7.00 5.96
N ALA A 205 12.92 7.86 4.96
CA ALA A 205 12.62 9.29 5.07
C ALA A 205 11.11 9.55 5.15
N LEU A 206 10.32 8.91 4.28
CA LEU A 206 8.85 8.95 4.28
C LEU A 206 8.29 8.45 5.62
N GLU A 207 8.72 7.28 6.07
CA GLU A 207 8.36 6.69 7.37
C GLU A 207 8.60 7.63 8.55
N ARG A 208 9.75 8.33 8.58
CA ARG A 208 10.04 9.33 9.62
C ARG A 208 9.16 10.57 9.49
N ALA A 209 8.79 10.96 8.27
CA ALA A 209 7.89 12.09 8.05
C ALA A 209 6.48 11.78 8.56
N MET A 210 5.95 10.58 8.26
CA MET A 210 4.67 10.10 8.80
C MET A 210 4.67 10.03 10.32
N GLN A 211 5.75 9.53 10.94
CA GLN A 211 5.89 9.53 12.39
C GLN A 211 5.85 10.94 12.98
N ARG A 212 6.61 11.89 12.40
CA ARG A 212 6.56 13.28 12.86
C ARG A 212 5.18 13.91 12.69
N ARG A 213 4.50 13.65 11.56
CA ARG A 213 3.15 14.15 11.31
C ARG A 213 2.17 13.66 12.37
N ALA A 214 2.12 12.34 12.60
CA ALA A 214 1.22 11.74 13.57
C ALA A 214 1.47 12.25 15.00
N SER A 215 2.73 12.47 15.39
CA SER A 215 3.05 13.06 16.70
C SER A 215 2.68 14.54 16.82
N ALA A 216 2.83 15.32 15.75
CA ALA A 216 2.53 16.76 15.76
C ALA A 216 1.04 17.08 15.58
N HIS A 217 0.29 16.17 14.93
CA HIS A 217 -1.13 16.33 14.61
C HIS A 217 -1.90 15.05 15.01
N PRO A 218 -2.01 14.74 16.32
CA PRO A 218 -2.67 13.52 16.77
C PRO A 218 -4.14 13.42 16.37
N ASP A 219 -4.81 14.56 16.14
CA ASP A 219 -6.21 14.63 15.70
C ASP A 219 -6.38 14.46 14.18
N ASP A 220 -5.30 14.40 13.39
CA ASP A 220 -5.34 14.16 11.95
C ASP A 220 -5.44 12.65 11.67
N ILE A 221 -6.64 12.10 11.90
CA ILE A 221 -6.91 10.66 11.79
C ILE A 221 -6.78 10.18 10.34
N ASP A 222 -7.08 11.02 9.34
CA ASP A 222 -6.90 10.66 7.92
C ASP A 222 -5.42 10.42 7.59
N SER A 223 -4.50 11.24 8.11
CA SER A 223 -3.06 11.03 7.95
C SER A 223 -2.57 9.77 8.68
N SER A 224 -3.10 9.47 9.87
CA SER A 224 -2.81 8.21 10.57
C SER A 224 -3.29 7.00 9.76
N ALA A 225 -4.52 7.02 9.24
CA ALA A 225 -5.05 5.96 8.39
C ALA A 225 -4.17 5.71 7.15
N MET A 226 -3.76 6.78 6.47
CA MET A 226 -2.84 6.71 5.33
C MET A 226 -1.50 6.09 5.73
N ALA A 227 -0.92 6.51 6.86
CA ALA A 227 0.35 5.98 7.35
C ALA A 227 0.25 4.49 7.68
N GLY A 228 -0.83 4.06 8.33
CA GLY A 228 -1.10 2.65 8.59
C GLY A 228 -1.13 1.81 7.31
N ASN A 229 -1.88 2.28 6.31
CA ASN A 229 -1.95 1.60 5.00
C ASN A 229 -0.58 1.50 4.31
N PHE A 230 0.21 2.58 4.30
CA PHE A 230 1.55 2.55 3.73
C PHE A 230 2.48 1.58 4.46
N GLU A 231 2.52 1.64 5.79
CA GLU A 231 3.40 0.78 6.59
C GLU A 231 3.08 -0.70 6.35
N LEU A 232 1.80 -1.09 6.34
CA LEU A 232 1.41 -2.49 6.10
C LEU A 232 1.63 -2.92 4.65
N THR A 233 1.39 -2.05 3.67
CA THR A 233 1.70 -2.33 2.26
C THR A 233 3.20 -2.61 2.11
N PHE A 234 4.05 -1.71 2.60
CA PHE A 234 5.51 -1.86 2.53
C PHE A 234 6.06 -2.99 3.41
N ALA A 235 5.35 -3.39 4.47
CA ALA A 235 5.69 -4.57 5.25
C ALA A 235 5.52 -5.87 4.42
N GLY A 236 4.49 -5.92 3.58
CA GLY A 236 4.22 -7.04 2.69
C GLY A 236 5.15 -7.12 1.49
N VAL A 237 5.56 -5.97 0.94
CA VAL A 237 6.41 -5.95 -0.27
C VAL A 237 7.90 -5.83 0.03
N ILE A 238 8.35 -5.06 1.02
CA ILE A 238 9.79 -4.82 1.26
C ILE A 238 10.32 -5.72 2.38
N PRO A 239 11.25 -6.67 2.11
CA PRO A 239 11.67 -7.67 3.09
C PRO A 239 12.52 -7.12 4.24
N VAL A 240 13.00 -5.87 4.15
CA VAL A 240 13.83 -5.24 5.18
C VAL A 240 13.00 -4.32 6.05
N GLY A 241 13.02 -4.53 7.36
CA GLY A 241 12.36 -3.67 8.34
C GLY A 241 10.88 -3.98 8.58
N VAL A 242 10.42 -5.16 8.15
CA VAL A 242 9.01 -5.62 8.25
C VAL A 242 8.46 -5.44 9.67
N ASP A 243 9.18 -5.88 10.71
CA ASP A 243 8.71 -5.78 12.10
C ASP A 243 8.45 -4.35 12.57
N LYS A 244 9.33 -3.43 12.15
CA LYS A 244 9.19 -2.02 12.48
C LYS A 244 7.94 -1.44 11.80
N ARG A 245 7.73 -1.80 10.53
CA ARG A 245 6.56 -1.33 9.77
C ARG A 245 5.27 -1.91 10.30
N LEU A 246 5.25 -3.22 10.59
CA LEU A 246 4.11 -3.89 11.20
C LEU A 246 3.69 -3.21 12.50
N ARG A 247 4.64 -2.96 13.41
CA ARG A 247 4.32 -2.29 14.68
C ARG A 247 3.69 -0.91 14.47
N ARG A 248 4.31 -0.07 13.65
CA ARG A 248 3.76 1.26 13.36
C ARG A 248 2.42 1.21 12.64
N GLY A 249 2.29 0.27 11.69
CA GLY A 249 1.04 0.05 10.95
C GLY A 249 -0.11 -0.27 11.91
N ILE A 250 0.13 -1.15 12.88
CA ILE A 250 -0.81 -1.44 13.98
C ILE A 250 -1.09 -0.16 14.77
N ASP A 251 -0.06 0.52 15.30
CA ASP A 251 -0.23 1.73 16.11
C ASP A 251 -1.12 2.79 15.39
N TYR A 252 -0.91 2.98 14.09
CA TYR A 252 -1.71 3.92 13.28
C TYR A 252 -3.14 3.45 13.01
N LEU A 253 -3.33 2.15 12.74
CA LEU A 253 -4.65 1.60 12.49
C LEU A 253 -5.49 1.49 13.76
N GLU A 254 -4.88 1.28 14.92
CA GLU A 254 -5.59 1.34 16.20
C GLU A 254 -6.19 2.73 16.44
N VAL A 255 -5.39 3.79 16.23
CA VAL A 255 -5.88 5.18 16.29
C VAL A 255 -7.06 5.39 15.33
N GLN A 256 -6.95 4.89 14.10
CA GLN A 256 -8.00 5.03 13.10
C GLN A 256 -9.29 4.27 13.47
N GLN A 257 -9.18 3.08 14.07
CA GLN A 257 -10.35 2.31 14.50
C GLN A 257 -11.01 2.92 15.74
N ASP A 258 -10.22 3.33 16.73
CA ASP A 258 -10.71 3.89 17.98
C ASP A 258 -11.31 5.29 17.80
N HIS A 259 -10.83 6.04 16.79
CA HIS A 259 -11.31 7.37 16.44
C HIS A 259 -12.01 7.43 15.07
N TRP A 260 -12.64 6.33 14.64
CA TRP A 260 -13.34 6.25 13.34
C TRP A 260 -14.21 7.48 13.08
N GLN A 261 -14.98 7.93 14.06
CA GLN A 261 -15.91 9.07 13.92
C GLN A 261 -15.24 10.42 13.66
N HIS A 262 -13.93 10.54 13.91
CA HIS A 262 -13.15 11.75 13.69
C HIS A 262 -12.48 11.79 12.31
N LEU A 263 -12.57 10.72 11.51
CA LEU A 263 -12.18 10.76 10.10
C LEU A 263 -12.99 11.80 9.33
N SER A 264 -12.39 12.35 8.28
CA SER A 264 -13.07 13.27 7.37
C SER A 264 -14.41 12.69 6.88
N PRO A 265 -15.43 13.53 6.65
CA PRO A 265 -16.72 13.06 6.12
C PRO A 265 -16.57 12.26 4.83
N HIS A 266 -15.59 12.60 3.99
CA HIS A 266 -15.31 11.89 2.76
C HIS A 266 -14.77 10.47 3.00
N ALA A 267 -13.86 10.29 3.96
CA ALA A 267 -13.31 8.98 4.30
C ALA A 267 -14.35 8.03 4.93
N ARG A 268 -15.42 8.58 5.52
CA ARG A 268 -16.53 7.82 6.10
C ARG A 268 -17.74 7.63 5.18
N ASP A 269 -17.68 8.14 3.96
CA ASP A 269 -18.82 8.13 3.03
C ASP A 269 -19.11 6.71 2.52
N THR A 270 -20.06 6.03 3.17
CA THR A 270 -20.49 4.67 2.81
C THR A 270 -21.29 4.59 1.51
N ALA A 271 -21.70 5.73 0.93
CA ALA A 271 -22.24 5.75 -0.42
C ALA A 271 -21.13 5.57 -1.46
N ARG A 272 -19.91 6.05 -1.18
CA ARG A 272 -18.72 5.92 -2.05
C ARG A 272 -17.87 4.70 -1.73
N ALA A 273 -17.66 4.41 -0.46
CA ALA A 273 -16.81 3.34 0.04
C ALA A 273 -17.56 2.55 1.12
N PRO A 274 -18.54 1.71 0.76
CA PRO A 274 -19.41 1.05 1.73
C PRO A 274 -18.67 0.13 2.71
N ASN A 275 -17.48 -0.35 2.39
CA ASN A 275 -16.80 -1.39 3.18
C ASN A 275 -15.47 -0.92 3.79
N VAL A 276 -15.10 0.36 3.65
CA VAL A 276 -13.78 0.87 4.05
C VAL A 276 -13.49 0.59 5.53
N ARG A 277 -14.47 0.70 6.42
CA ARG A 277 -14.27 0.42 7.85
C ARG A 277 -13.94 -1.05 8.08
N SER A 278 -14.68 -1.95 7.43
CA SER A 278 -14.45 -3.40 7.50
C SER A 278 -13.09 -3.81 6.94
N VAL A 279 -12.66 -3.20 5.82
CA VAL A 279 -11.32 -3.46 5.23
C VAL A 279 -10.22 -3.04 6.20
N PHE A 280 -10.27 -1.83 6.74
CA PHE A 280 -9.23 -1.35 7.66
C PHE A 280 -9.23 -2.08 9.02
N ALA A 281 -10.40 -2.51 9.50
CA ALA A 281 -10.49 -3.35 10.70
C ALA A 281 -9.89 -4.74 10.47
N LEU A 282 -10.10 -5.32 9.28
CA LEU A 282 -9.44 -6.56 8.89
C LEU A 282 -7.92 -6.39 8.79
N PHE A 283 -7.44 -5.31 8.19
CA PHE A 283 -6.01 -5.03 8.08
C PHE A 283 -5.32 -4.97 9.44
N LEU A 284 -5.96 -4.33 10.43
CA LEU A 284 -5.47 -4.30 11.81
C LEU A 284 -5.41 -5.71 12.41
N ALA A 285 -6.48 -6.50 12.29
CA ALA A 285 -6.54 -7.85 12.83
C ALA A 285 -5.50 -8.79 12.19
N GLU A 286 -5.30 -8.72 10.88
CA GLU A 286 -4.27 -9.50 10.18
C GLU A 286 -2.86 -9.06 10.56
N ALA A 287 -2.61 -7.76 10.74
CA ALA A 287 -1.31 -7.27 11.17
C ALA A 287 -0.96 -7.72 12.60
N LEU A 288 -1.92 -7.70 13.53
CA LEU A 288 -1.76 -8.22 14.88
C LEU A 288 -1.46 -9.73 14.87
N LEU A 289 -2.21 -10.49 14.06
CA LEU A 289 -2.01 -11.94 13.93
C LEU A 289 -0.64 -12.28 13.32
N ALA A 290 -0.20 -11.53 12.31
CA ALA A 290 1.13 -11.65 11.69
C ALA A 290 2.27 -11.35 12.68
N ARG A 291 2.00 -10.62 13.77
CA ARG A 291 2.93 -10.40 14.88
C ARG A 291 2.81 -11.41 16.02
N ALA A 292 1.96 -12.43 15.86
CA ALA A 292 1.62 -13.42 16.88
C ALA A 292 0.99 -12.79 18.15
N GLU A 293 0.35 -11.62 18.03
CA GLU A 293 -0.42 -11.01 19.11
C GLU A 293 -1.84 -11.59 19.11
N VAL A 294 -1.94 -12.89 19.44
CA VAL A 294 -3.13 -13.73 19.22
C VAL A 294 -4.38 -13.18 19.91
N GLU A 295 -4.28 -12.80 21.19
CA GLU A 295 -5.41 -12.29 21.97
C GLU A 295 -5.93 -10.97 21.37
N ALA A 296 -5.03 -10.03 21.08
CA ALA A 296 -5.39 -8.75 20.47
C ALA A 296 -5.99 -8.95 19.06
N ALA A 297 -5.43 -9.85 18.26
CA ALA A 297 -6.01 -10.20 16.96
C ALA A 297 -7.42 -10.78 17.08
N ALA A 298 -7.64 -11.68 18.05
CA ALA A 298 -8.95 -12.28 18.33
C ALA A 298 -10.00 -11.20 18.63
N ASP A 299 -9.65 -10.25 19.49
CA ASP A 299 -10.52 -9.13 19.86
C ASP A 299 -10.88 -8.27 18.64
N ARG A 300 -9.91 -7.97 17.77
CA ARG A 300 -10.16 -7.17 16.56
C ARG A 300 -10.98 -7.92 15.52
N TYR A 301 -10.80 -9.24 15.35
CA TYR A 301 -11.71 -10.04 14.50
C TYR A 301 -13.13 -10.06 15.06
N ALA A 302 -13.30 -10.26 16.37
CA ALA A 302 -14.61 -10.24 17.02
C ALA A 302 -15.29 -8.87 16.85
N GLN A 303 -14.54 -7.78 17.03
CA GLN A 303 -15.01 -6.41 16.79
C GLN A 303 -15.47 -6.22 15.34
N LEU A 304 -14.66 -6.64 14.35
CA LEU A 304 -15.01 -6.59 12.93
C LEU A 304 -16.32 -7.33 12.64
N ILE A 305 -16.50 -8.53 13.18
CA ILE A 305 -17.71 -9.34 12.99
C ILE A 305 -18.95 -8.62 13.56
N ALA A 306 -18.80 -7.93 14.68
CA ALA A 306 -19.85 -7.20 15.39
C ALA A 306 -20.04 -5.74 14.90
N LEU A 307 -19.40 -5.31 13.80
CA LEU A 307 -19.61 -3.98 13.23
C LEU A 307 -21.00 -3.89 12.58
N ASP A 308 -21.98 -3.42 13.35
CA ASP A 308 -23.38 -3.32 12.93
C ASP A 308 -23.68 -2.09 12.05
N ASP A 309 -22.87 -1.02 12.14
CA ASP A 309 -23.06 0.22 11.38
C ASP A 309 -22.31 0.18 10.02
N GLN A 310 -22.64 -0.79 9.18
CA GLN A 310 -22.09 -0.93 7.83
C GLN A 310 -23.15 -1.44 6.85
N PRO A 311 -23.15 -1.01 5.57
CA PRO A 311 -24.01 -1.56 4.53
C PRO A 311 -23.80 -3.07 4.36
N ASP A 312 -24.89 -3.79 4.08
CA ASP A 312 -24.83 -5.20 3.68
C ASP A 312 -24.39 -5.30 2.21
N THR A 313 -23.20 -5.83 1.97
CA THR A 313 -22.56 -5.94 0.65
C THR A 313 -21.88 -7.29 0.48
N ALA A 314 -21.70 -7.73 -0.76
CA ALA A 314 -21.00 -8.99 -1.06
C ALA A 314 -19.52 -8.97 -0.60
N PRO A 315 -18.73 -7.89 -0.81
CA PRO A 315 -17.38 -7.79 -0.23
C PRO A 315 -17.36 -7.87 1.31
N ARG A 316 -18.28 -7.18 1.99
CA ARG A 316 -18.35 -7.20 3.46
C ARG A 316 -18.67 -8.61 3.97
N ALA A 317 -19.58 -9.33 3.34
CA ALA A 317 -19.91 -10.70 3.70
C ALA A 317 -18.67 -11.62 3.62
N GLN A 318 -17.85 -11.48 2.57
CA GLN A 318 -16.59 -12.23 2.42
C GLN A 318 -15.56 -11.85 3.49
N ILE A 319 -15.39 -10.56 3.78
CA ILE A 319 -14.50 -10.07 4.85
C ILE A 319 -14.90 -10.67 6.21
N VAL A 320 -16.20 -10.67 6.53
CA VAL A 320 -16.70 -11.26 7.79
C VAL A 320 -16.55 -12.77 7.81
N ALA A 321 -16.76 -13.46 6.68
CA ALA A 321 -16.52 -14.90 6.58
C ALA A 321 -15.04 -15.24 6.82
N LEU A 322 -14.11 -14.48 6.23
CA LEU A 322 -12.69 -14.64 6.49
C LEU A 322 -12.36 -14.37 7.96
N ALA A 323 -12.87 -13.30 8.55
CA ALA A 323 -12.66 -12.97 9.96
C ALA A 323 -13.09 -14.12 10.89
N ARG A 324 -14.26 -14.73 10.63
CA ARG A 324 -14.73 -15.91 11.37
C ARG A 324 -13.81 -17.11 11.20
N HIS A 325 -13.33 -17.36 9.98
CA HIS A 325 -12.36 -18.42 9.71
C HIS A 325 -11.05 -18.19 10.48
N ARG A 326 -10.48 -16.98 10.43
CA ARG A 326 -9.25 -16.62 11.16
C ARG A 326 -9.43 -16.77 12.65
N LEU A 327 -10.54 -16.27 13.21
CA LEU A 327 -10.86 -16.38 14.63
C LEU A 327 -10.94 -17.85 15.11
N ALA A 328 -11.48 -18.75 14.28
CA ALA A 328 -11.54 -20.18 14.59
C ALA A 328 -10.19 -20.91 14.46
N ASN A 329 -9.18 -20.28 13.86
CA ASN A 329 -7.90 -20.91 13.50
C ASN A 329 -6.68 -20.06 13.90
N LEU A 330 -6.78 -19.20 14.91
CA LEU A 330 -5.74 -18.22 15.26
C LEU A 330 -4.33 -18.82 15.40
N ASP A 331 -4.20 -19.93 16.12
CA ASP A 331 -2.91 -20.58 16.36
C ASP A 331 -2.23 -21.03 15.06
N ALA A 332 -3.01 -21.42 14.05
CA ALA A 332 -2.48 -21.86 12.76
C ALA A 332 -1.88 -20.71 11.95
N TYR A 333 -2.27 -19.47 12.22
CA TYR A 333 -1.84 -18.27 11.49
C TYR A 333 -0.96 -17.33 12.32
N ALA A 334 -0.76 -17.60 13.61
CA ALA A 334 0.02 -16.76 14.50
C ALA A 334 1.46 -16.61 13.99
N GLY A 335 1.87 -15.38 13.70
CA GLY A 335 3.21 -15.08 13.18
C GLY A 335 3.37 -15.32 11.68
N ALA A 336 2.32 -15.71 10.95
CA ALA A 336 2.36 -15.93 9.51
C ALA A 336 2.59 -14.61 8.77
N ARG A 337 3.71 -14.50 8.04
CA ARG A 337 4.06 -13.30 7.26
C ARG A 337 3.28 -13.22 5.96
N GLU A 338 2.75 -14.35 5.51
CA GLU A 338 1.91 -14.49 4.33
C GLU A 338 0.57 -13.75 4.47
N LEU A 339 0.22 -13.31 5.68
CA LEU A 339 -0.86 -12.36 5.93
C LEU A 339 -0.50 -10.92 5.51
N LEU A 340 0.69 -10.68 4.94
CA LEU A 340 1.15 -9.36 4.53
C LEU A 340 1.50 -9.34 3.04
N PRO A 341 1.07 -8.30 2.29
CA PRO A 341 0.18 -7.23 2.73
C PRO A 341 -1.21 -7.79 3.09
N PRO A 342 -1.93 -7.20 4.07
CA PRO A 342 -3.23 -7.72 4.49
C PRO A 342 -4.20 -7.87 3.32
N TRP A 343 -4.95 -8.96 3.32
CA TRP A 343 -6.05 -9.15 2.39
C TRP A 343 -7.24 -8.28 2.80
N PRO A 344 -8.01 -7.71 1.87
CA PRO A 344 -7.77 -7.68 0.43
C PRO A 344 -6.64 -6.72 0.05
N SER A 345 -5.63 -7.23 -0.65
CA SER A 345 -4.45 -6.46 -1.04
C SER A 345 -4.56 -5.90 -2.45
N GLY A 346 -3.74 -4.90 -2.77
CA GLY A 346 -3.60 -4.41 -4.13
C GLY A 346 -4.90 -3.84 -4.74
N VAL A 347 -5.13 -4.14 -6.02
CA VAL A 347 -6.36 -3.82 -6.76
C VAL A 347 -7.61 -4.36 -6.05
N THR A 348 -7.52 -5.54 -5.44
CA THR A 348 -8.62 -6.16 -4.69
C THR A 348 -9.05 -5.29 -3.53
N GLY A 349 -8.13 -4.62 -2.83
CA GLY A 349 -8.44 -3.71 -1.73
C GLY A 349 -9.31 -2.52 -2.17
N CYS A 350 -9.02 -1.92 -3.32
CA CYS A 350 -9.83 -0.82 -3.86
C CYS A 350 -11.23 -1.30 -4.27
N VAL A 351 -11.34 -2.46 -4.94
CA VAL A 351 -12.65 -3.05 -5.27
C VAL A 351 -13.41 -3.41 -3.99
N ALA A 352 -12.74 -3.98 -2.99
CA ALA A 352 -13.34 -4.33 -1.71
C ALA A 352 -13.88 -3.11 -0.98
N CYS A 353 -13.14 -1.99 -0.93
CA CYS A 353 -13.60 -0.76 -0.29
C CYS A 353 -14.85 -0.16 -0.97
N HIS A 354 -14.90 -0.19 -2.31
CA HIS A 354 -15.83 0.61 -3.11
C HIS A 354 -17.02 -0.16 -3.69
N SER A 355 -16.89 -1.46 -3.94
CA SER A 355 -17.96 -2.24 -4.55
C SER A 355 -19.03 -2.66 -3.54
N ARG A 356 -20.28 -2.77 -4.02
CA ARG A 356 -21.38 -3.38 -3.26
C ARG A 356 -21.60 -4.84 -3.62
N GLU A 357 -21.20 -5.23 -4.83
CA GLU A 357 -21.66 -6.49 -5.45
C GLU A 357 -20.51 -7.36 -5.97
N ALA A 358 -19.28 -6.85 -6.04
CA ALA A 358 -18.15 -7.64 -6.52
C ALA A 358 -17.92 -8.87 -5.62
N GLU A 359 -17.60 -9.98 -6.25
CA GLU A 359 -16.94 -11.09 -5.58
C GLU A 359 -15.45 -10.74 -5.46
N LEU A 360 -14.82 -11.08 -4.34
CA LEU A 360 -13.41 -10.80 -4.14
C LEU A 360 -12.64 -12.09 -4.42
N PRO A 361 -11.55 -12.06 -5.21
CA PRO A 361 -10.75 -13.24 -5.46
C PRO A 361 -10.32 -13.90 -4.15
N THR A 362 -10.56 -15.20 -4.04
CA THR A 362 -10.39 -15.98 -2.81
C THR A 362 -9.10 -16.80 -2.77
N ASP A 363 -8.29 -16.74 -3.83
CA ASP A 363 -7.16 -17.64 -4.10
C ASP A 363 -6.11 -17.63 -2.97
N ASP A 364 -6.05 -16.55 -2.20
CA ASP A 364 -5.13 -16.29 -1.09
C ASP A 364 -5.79 -16.31 0.31
N LEU A 365 -7.12 -16.49 0.39
CA LEU A 365 -7.88 -16.40 1.65
C LEU A 365 -7.54 -17.48 2.68
N HIS A 366 -7.18 -18.68 2.21
CA HIS A 366 -7.01 -19.86 3.07
C HIS A 366 -5.61 -20.48 3.00
N LEU A 367 -4.60 -19.73 2.54
CA LEU A 367 -3.22 -20.19 2.55
C LEU A 367 -2.80 -20.51 3.98
N LEU A 368 -2.78 -21.80 4.35
CA LEU A 368 -2.18 -22.23 5.61
C LEU A 368 -0.67 -22.02 5.51
N PRO A 369 -0.02 -21.41 6.52
CA PRO A 369 1.43 -21.26 6.50
C PRO A 369 2.10 -22.64 6.34
N GLY A 370 2.97 -22.75 5.34
CA GLY A 370 3.60 -24.02 4.92
C GLY A 370 3.10 -24.57 3.57
N VAL A 371 1.96 -24.10 3.06
CA VAL A 371 1.54 -24.35 1.67
C VAL A 371 2.07 -23.21 0.81
N VAL A 372 3.38 -23.18 0.59
CA VAL A 372 3.95 -22.34 -0.48
C VAL A 372 3.59 -23.02 -1.79
N LEU A 373 2.62 -22.48 -2.53
CA LEU A 373 2.52 -22.75 -3.96
C LEU A 373 3.77 -22.12 -4.59
N ARG A 374 4.80 -22.95 -4.80
CA ARG A 374 5.99 -22.60 -5.56
C ARG A 374 5.69 -22.52 -7.04
#